data_AF-A0A3D9ZT82-F1
#
_entry.id   AF-A0A3D9ZT82-F1
#
_cell.length_a   1.000
_cell.length_b   1.000
_cell.length_c   1.000
_cell.angle_alpha   90.00
_cell.angle_beta   90.00
_cell.angle_gamma   90.00
#
_symmetry.space_group_name_H-M   'P 1'
#
loop_
_entity.id
_entity.type
_entity.pdbx_description
1 polymer ?
#
loop_
_entity_poly.entity_id
_entity_poly.type
_entity_poly.pdbx_seq_one_letter_code
_entity_poly.pdbx_strand_id
1 'polypeptide(L)'
;MTATSDRGTAPLHGPVAVYPGTFDPFTPGHRDLVARARAMFERIIVLLAVNADKRPAAEATVRAALVRDAMPAAWGDVEVDTWTGLTTAYCLRRGATVIVRGVRTAADLGYEYQLAAMNEQLGIQTVWLPSRPDLVATSSTAARAYRSAQSAGGSTGPGPCIGSFGVATPDDVGPFIA
;
A
#
# COMPACT_ATOMS: atom_id res chain seq x y z
N MET A 1 38.10 -35.37 -9.66
CA MET A 1 36.72 -35.62 -10.13
C MET A 1 35.79 -35.01 -9.09
N THR A 2 35.78 -33.69 -8.92
CA THR A 2 35.12 -32.66 -9.76
C THR A 2 33.61 -32.86 -9.84
N ALA A 3 32.87 -32.10 -9.02
CA ALA A 3 31.57 -31.54 -9.36
C ALA A 3 31.30 -30.38 -8.39
N THR A 4 31.99 -29.26 -8.58
CA THR A 4 31.55 -27.97 -8.05
C THR A 4 30.35 -27.57 -8.90
N SER A 5 29.14 -27.70 -8.35
CA SER A 5 27.94 -27.21 -9.06
C SER A 5 27.95 -25.70 -9.00
N ASP A 6 28.37 -25.10 -10.11
CA ASP A 6 28.13 -23.71 -10.47
C ASP A 6 26.61 -23.48 -10.52
N ARG A 7 26.03 -23.05 -9.39
CA ARG A 7 24.72 -22.41 -9.41
C ARG A 7 24.97 -20.96 -9.75
N GLY A 8 25.00 -20.69 -11.05
CA GLY A 8 25.06 -19.35 -11.60
C GLY A 8 24.05 -18.46 -10.88
N THR A 9 24.56 -17.36 -10.32
CA THR A 9 23.78 -16.35 -9.60
C THR A 9 22.94 -15.58 -10.60
N ALA A 10 21.78 -16.15 -10.99
CA ALA A 10 20.68 -15.35 -11.48
C ALA A 10 20.28 -14.39 -10.33
N PRO A 11 19.94 -13.12 -10.61
CA PRO A 11 19.47 -12.23 -9.55
C PRO A 11 18.23 -12.87 -8.92
N LEU A 12 18.32 -13.16 -7.61
CA LEU A 12 17.25 -13.72 -6.79
C LEU A 12 16.16 -12.66 -6.61
N HIS A 13 15.46 -12.30 -7.66
CA HIS A 13 14.25 -11.51 -7.51
C HIS A 13 13.20 -12.46 -6.92
N GLY A 14 12.64 -12.09 -5.76
CA GLY A 14 11.67 -12.92 -5.05
C GLY A 14 10.35 -13.10 -5.82
N PRO A 15 9.47 -14.00 -5.33
CA PRO A 15 8.16 -14.28 -5.93
C PRO A 15 7.26 -13.03 -6.04
N VAL A 16 6.15 -13.15 -6.78
CA VAL A 16 5.15 -12.08 -6.92
C VAL A 16 4.69 -11.59 -5.54
N ALA A 17 4.74 -10.28 -5.34
CA ALA A 17 4.31 -9.63 -4.11
C ALA A 17 3.11 -8.72 -4.36
N VAL A 18 2.25 -8.57 -3.35
CA VAL A 18 1.06 -7.72 -3.38
C VAL A 18 1.24 -6.59 -2.38
N TYR A 19 1.02 -5.35 -2.82
CA TYR A 19 0.95 -4.18 -1.97
C TYR A 19 -0.52 -3.70 -1.89
N PRO A 20 -1.29 -4.19 -0.91
CA PRO A 20 -2.70 -3.86 -0.77
C PRO A 20 -2.91 -2.51 -0.07
N GLY A 21 -3.88 -1.74 -0.52
CA GLY A 21 -4.26 -0.48 0.12
C GLY A 21 -5.51 0.15 -0.48
N THR A 22 -6.04 1.17 0.19
CA THR A 22 -7.16 1.98 -0.35
C THR A 22 -6.68 3.02 -1.35
N PHE A 23 -5.47 3.53 -1.15
CA PHE A 23 -4.83 4.53 -2.01
C PHE A 23 -5.74 5.73 -2.33
N ASP A 24 -6.42 6.29 -1.32
CA ASP A 24 -7.29 7.46 -1.48
C ASP A 24 -6.78 8.69 -0.69
N PRO A 25 -5.93 9.54 -1.28
CA PRO A 25 -5.30 9.41 -2.59
C PRO A 25 -4.03 8.56 -2.54
N PHE A 26 -3.51 8.17 -3.70
CA PHE A 26 -2.17 7.61 -3.81
C PHE A 26 -1.13 8.72 -3.61
N THR A 27 -0.14 8.51 -2.74
CA THR A 27 0.77 9.57 -2.27
C THR A 27 2.22 9.23 -2.66
N PRO A 28 3.14 10.21 -2.60
CA PRO A 28 4.57 9.95 -2.82
C PRO A 28 5.14 8.88 -1.89
N GLY A 29 4.63 8.76 -0.66
CA GLY A 29 5.02 7.69 0.27
C GLY A 29 4.64 6.30 -0.23
N HIS A 30 3.46 6.14 -0.83
CA HIS A 30 3.09 4.87 -1.46
C HIS A 30 3.98 4.57 -2.67
N ARG A 31 4.32 5.59 -3.48
CA ARG A 31 5.25 5.43 -4.62
C ARG A 31 6.64 4.99 -4.18
N ASP A 32 7.14 5.55 -3.08
CA ASP A 32 8.44 5.16 -2.49
C ASP A 32 8.44 3.70 -2.05
N LEU A 33 7.36 3.25 -1.38
CA LEU A 33 7.20 1.86 -0.99
C LEU A 33 7.17 0.92 -2.20
N VAL A 34 6.44 1.28 -3.25
CA VAL A 34 6.44 0.52 -4.51
C VAL A 34 7.85 0.49 -5.12
N ALA A 35 8.55 1.63 -5.19
CA ALA A 35 9.91 1.70 -5.72
C ALA A 35 10.86 0.76 -4.98
N ARG A 36 10.77 0.71 -3.65
CA ARG A 36 11.62 -0.13 -2.81
C ARG A 36 11.25 -1.60 -2.90
N ALA A 37 9.96 -1.92 -2.96
CA ALA A 37 9.50 -3.30 -3.08
C ALA A 37 9.93 -3.93 -4.41
N ARG A 38 9.90 -3.17 -5.51
CA ARG A 38 10.38 -3.63 -6.83
C ARG A 38 11.85 -4.05 -6.84
N ALA A 39 12.68 -3.47 -5.98
CA ALA A 39 14.07 -3.87 -5.84
C ALA A 39 14.23 -5.24 -5.12
N MET A 40 13.15 -5.80 -4.57
CA MET A 40 13.15 -7.04 -3.77
C MET A 40 12.38 -8.19 -4.46
N PHE A 41 11.45 -7.89 -5.36
CA PHE A 41 10.53 -8.87 -5.98
C PHE A 41 10.54 -8.77 -7.50
N GLU A 42 10.31 -9.89 -8.20
CA GLU A 42 10.18 -9.92 -9.67
C GLU A 42 9.02 -9.09 -10.18
N ARG A 43 7.94 -9.05 -9.39
CA ARG A 43 6.71 -8.34 -9.71
C ARG A 43 6.04 -7.85 -8.45
N ILE A 44 5.56 -6.61 -8.48
CA ILE A 44 4.75 -6.03 -7.42
C ILE A 44 3.36 -5.69 -7.99
N ILE A 45 2.31 -6.12 -7.29
CA ILE A 45 0.93 -5.79 -7.63
C ILE A 45 0.42 -4.79 -6.61
N VAL A 46 0.18 -3.55 -7.02
CA VAL A 46 -0.52 -2.55 -6.22
C VAL A 46 -2.02 -2.87 -6.26
N LEU A 47 -2.52 -3.44 -5.17
CA LEU A 47 -3.90 -3.94 -5.11
C LEU A 47 -4.80 -2.92 -4.41
N LEU A 48 -5.77 -2.39 -5.16
CA LEU A 48 -6.84 -1.57 -4.60
C LEU A 48 -7.91 -2.50 -4.03
N ALA A 49 -7.91 -2.66 -2.71
CA ALA A 49 -8.93 -3.42 -2.00
C ALA A 49 -10.25 -2.63 -2.00
N VAL A 50 -11.28 -3.21 -2.60
CA VAL A 50 -12.64 -2.66 -2.65
C VAL A 50 -13.40 -3.21 -1.45
N ASN A 51 -13.70 -2.33 -0.50
CA ASN A 51 -14.64 -2.65 0.57
C ASN A 51 -16.05 -2.29 0.09
N ALA A 52 -16.86 -3.33 -0.16
CA ALA A 52 -18.22 -3.20 -0.67
C ALA A 52 -19.13 -2.35 0.23
N ASP A 53 -18.85 -2.30 1.54
CA ASP A 53 -19.67 -1.58 2.51
C ASP A 53 -19.35 -0.08 2.57
N LYS A 54 -18.22 0.35 1.99
CA LYS A 54 -17.71 1.71 2.17
C LYS A 54 -17.69 2.54 0.89
N ARG A 55 -17.49 1.95 -0.31
CA ARG A 55 -17.41 2.70 -1.57
C ARG A 55 -17.83 1.90 -2.81
N PRO A 56 -18.46 2.54 -3.82
CA PRO A 56 -18.79 1.91 -5.09
C PRO A 56 -17.57 1.37 -5.85
N ALA A 57 -17.73 0.22 -6.51
CA ALA A 57 -16.68 -0.38 -7.34
C ALA A 57 -16.20 0.53 -8.49
N ALA A 58 -17.10 1.36 -9.05
CA ALA A 58 -16.75 2.35 -10.08
C ALA A 58 -15.67 3.33 -9.61
N GLU A 59 -15.65 3.70 -8.32
CA GLU A 59 -14.61 4.57 -7.77
C GLU A 59 -13.27 3.85 -7.61
N ALA A 60 -13.27 2.52 -7.48
CA ALA A 60 -12.03 1.75 -7.41
C ALA A 60 -11.32 1.72 -8.77
N THR A 61 -12.06 1.57 -9.88
CA THR A 61 -11.49 1.62 -11.23
C THR A 61 -10.89 2.98 -11.55
N VAL A 62 -11.57 4.07 -11.20
CA VAL A 62 -11.04 5.43 -11.36
C VAL A 62 -9.78 5.63 -10.52
N ARG A 63 -9.79 5.20 -9.24
CA ARG A 63 -8.60 5.26 -8.39
C ARG A 63 -7.44 4.42 -8.96
N ALA A 64 -7.73 3.24 -9.50
CA ALA A 64 -6.71 2.40 -10.12
C ALA A 64 -6.07 3.08 -11.33
N ALA A 65 -6.85 3.80 -12.15
CA ALA A 65 -6.30 4.62 -13.23
C ALA A 65 -5.37 5.72 -12.69
N LEU A 66 -5.80 6.46 -11.65
CA LEU A 66 -4.95 7.48 -11.02
C LEU A 66 -3.65 6.91 -10.42
N VAL A 67 -3.72 5.70 -9.84
CA VAL A 67 -2.52 5.00 -9.34
C VAL A 67 -1.59 4.65 -10.49
N ARG A 68 -2.12 4.12 -11.62
CA ARG A 68 -1.31 3.82 -12.82
C ARG A 68 -0.63 5.07 -13.37
N ASP A 69 -1.36 6.18 -13.46
CA ASP A 69 -0.83 7.46 -13.96
C ASP A 69 0.25 8.06 -13.04
N ALA A 70 0.16 7.77 -11.74
CA ALA A 70 1.16 8.21 -10.76
C ALA A 70 2.46 7.37 -10.80
N MET A 71 2.43 6.19 -11.43
CA MET A 71 3.60 5.30 -11.59
C MET A 71 4.39 5.67 -12.86
N PRO A 72 5.74 5.61 -12.82
CA PRO A 72 6.55 5.74 -14.03
C PRO A 72 6.26 4.64 -15.05
N ALA A 73 6.07 5.01 -16.31
CA ALA A 73 5.84 4.07 -17.41
C ALA A 73 6.97 3.03 -17.59
N ALA A 74 8.19 3.34 -17.16
CA ALA A 74 9.33 2.42 -17.21
C ALA A 74 9.23 1.26 -16.19
N TRP A 75 8.26 1.28 -15.27
CA TRP A 75 8.09 0.28 -14.23
C TRP A 75 7.26 -0.92 -14.73
N GLY A 76 7.81 -1.70 -15.67
CA GLY A 76 7.11 -2.82 -16.33
C GLY A 76 6.85 -4.05 -15.44
N ASP A 77 7.45 -4.09 -14.27
CA ASP A 77 7.29 -5.07 -13.18
C ASP A 77 6.23 -4.65 -12.14
N VAL A 78 5.55 -3.52 -12.36
CA VAL A 78 4.46 -3.03 -11.50
C VAL A 78 3.13 -3.22 -12.20
N GLU A 79 2.24 -3.93 -11.52
CA GLU A 79 0.84 -4.05 -11.92
C GLU A 79 -0.06 -3.30 -10.96
N VAL A 80 -1.16 -2.74 -11.46
CA VAL A 80 -2.20 -2.14 -10.62
C VAL A 80 -3.50 -2.87 -10.90
N ASP A 81 -4.06 -3.48 -9.86
CA ASP A 81 -5.30 -4.26 -9.95
C ASP A 81 -6.29 -3.86 -8.85
N THR A 82 -7.55 -4.20 -9.03
CA THR A 82 -8.64 -3.99 -8.07
C THR A 82 -9.22 -5.33 -7.66
N TRP A 83 -9.50 -5.49 -6.36
CA TRP A 83 -10.07 -6.73 -5.87
C TRP A 83 -11.16 -6.49 -4.83
N THR A 84 -12.24 -7.25 -4.95
CA THR A 84 -13.30 -7.31 -3.94
C THR A 84 -13.19 -8.65 -3.23
N GLY A 85 -12.90 -8.61 -1.93
CA GLY A 85 -12.72 -9.80 -1.10
C GLY A 85 -11.41 -9.78 -0.31
N LEU A 86 -11.05 -10.93 0.26
CA LEU A 86 -9.85 -11.10 1.08
C LEU A 86 -8.58 -10.93 0.25
N THR A 87 -7.56 -10.25 0.81
CA THR A 87 -6.30 -10.01 0.09
C THR A 87 -5.53 -11.31 -0.06
N THR A 88 -5.50 -12.13 0.98
CA THR A 88 -4.95 -13.50 0.94
C THR A 88 -5.54 -14.34 -0.19
N ALA A 89 -6.86 -14.29 -0.42
CA ALA A 89 -7.50 -15.01 -1.52
C ALA A 89 -7.04 -14.48 -2.90
N TYR A 90 -6.84 -13.17 -3.04
CA TYR A 90 -6.24 -12.58 -4.24
C TYR A 90 -4.80 -13.05 -4.43
N CYS A 91 -4.00 -13.07 -3.37
CA CYS A 91 -2.62 -13.54 -3.40
C CYS A 91 -2.55 -14.98 -3.93
N LEU A 92 -3.36 -15.89 -3.37
CA LEU A 92 -3.45 -17.27 -3.83
C LEU A 92 -3.85 -17.36 -5.31
N ARG A 93 -4.84 -16.58 -5.76
CA ARG A 93 -5.28 -16.56 -7.15
C ARG A 93 -4.18 -16.09 -8.11
N ARG A 94 -3.35 -15.15 -7.70
CA ARG A 94 -2.25 -14.58 -8.51
C ARG A 94 -0.93 -15.32 -8.36
N GLY A 95 -0.87 -16.37 -7.52
CA GLY A 95 0.38 -17.04 -7.17
C GLY A 95 1.35 -16.15 -6.40
N ALA A 96 0.85 -15.10 -5.75
CA ALA A 96 1.64 -14.24 -4.88
C ALA A 96 1.77 -14.86 -3.50
N THR A 97 2.97 -14.84 -2.93
CA THR A 97 3.27 -15.45 -1.62
C THR A 97 3.66 -14.41 -0.58
N VAL A 98 3.75 -13.14 -0.96
CA VAL A 98 4.18 -12.05 -0.10
C VAL A 98 3.21 -10.88 -0.17
N ILE A 99 2.82 -10.36 0.98
CA ILE A 99 2.15 -9.07 1.14
C ILE A 99 3.17 -8.05 1.64
N VAL A 100 3.31 -6.92 0.96
CA VAL A 100 4.12 -5.79 1.40
C VAL A 100 3.24 -4.80 2.14
N ARG A 101 3.71 -4.29 3.28
CA ARG A 101 3.01 -3.31 4.10
C ARG A 101 3.93 -2.15 4.47
N GLY A 102 3.41 -0.94 4.40
CA GLY A 102 4.11 0.25 4.90
C GLY A 102 3.76 0.49 6.36
N VAL A 103 4.76 0.60 7.22
CA VAL A 103 4.57 0.97 8.64
C VAL A 103 5.09 2.38 8.87
N ARG A 104 4.30 3.23 9.52
CA ARG A 104 4.69 4.63 9.80
C ARG A 104 5.08 4.83 11.26
N THR A 105 4.41 4.12 12.15
CA THR A 105 4.61 4.21 13.59
C THR A 105 4.67 2.82 14.22
N ALA A 106 5.20 2.73 15.45
CA ALA A 106 5.17 1.50 16.22
C ALA A 106 3.74 1.03 16.54
N ALA A 107 2.78 1.95 16.62
CA ALA A 107 1.38 1.63 16.83
C ALA A 107 0.75 0.92 15.62
N ASP A 108 1.05 1.38 14.40
CA ASP A 108 0.61 0.71 13.16
C ASP A 108 1.09 -0.75 13.15
N LEU A 109 2.34 -0.99 13.60
CA LEU A 109 2.96 -2.32 13.56
C LEU A 109 2.26 -3.34 14.47
N GLY A 110 1.70 -2.93 15.62
CA GLY A 110 1.01 -3.85 16.54
C GLY A 110 -0.21 -4.52 15.90
N TYR A 111 -1.02 -3.75 15.17
CA TYR A 111 -2.16 -4.29 14.41
C TYR A 111 -1.69 -5.15 13.23
N GLU A 112 -0.68 -4.68 12.50
CA GLU A 112 -0.14 -5.39 11.35
C GLU A 112 0.47 -6.76 11.72
N TYR A 113 1.06 -6.91 12.91
CA TYR A 113 1.55 -8.20 13.40
C TYR A 113 0.45 -9.25 13.50
N GLN A 114 -0.73 -8.87 14.00
CA GLN A 114 -1.86 -9.80 14.11
C GLN A 114 -2.33 -10.27 12.73
N LEU A 115 -2.44 -9.34 11.78
CA LEU A 115 -2.79 -9.69 10.40
C LEU A 115 -1.74 -10.57 9.74
N ALA A 116 -0.46 -10.29 9.94
CA ALA A 116 0.62 -11.11 9.38
C ALA A 116 0.59 -12.55 9.91
N ALA A 117 0.32 -12.74 11.21
CA ALA A 117 0.18 -14.08 11.78
C ALA A 117 -1.00 -14.86 11.16
N MET A 118 -2.11 -14.20 10.87
CA MET A 118 -3.24 -14.82 10.18
C MET A 118 -2.90 -15.15 8.72
N ASN A 119 -2.23 -14.25 8.01
CA ASN A 119 -1.79 -14.47 6.63
C ASN A 119 -0.82 -15.64 6.53
N GLU A 120 0.07 -15.80 7.52
CA GLU A 120 1.05 -16.89 7.56
C GLU A 120 0.37 -18.26 7.66
N GLN A 121 -0.72 -18.38 8.42
CA GLN A 121 -1.53 -19.61 8.47
C GLN A 121 -2.13 -19.99 7.11
N LEU A 122 -2.26 -19.01 6.21
CA LEU A 122 -2.74 -19.18 4.83
C LEU A 122 -1.58 -19.30 3.81
N GLY A 123 -0.34 -19.41 4.30
CA GLY A 123 0.86 -19.53 3.46
C GLY A 123 1.34 -18.22 2.84
N ILE A 124 0.84 -17.07 3.30
CA ILE A 124 1.20 -15.75 2.79
C ILE A 124 2.08 -15.02 3.80
N GLN A 125 3.31 -14.70 3.38
CA GLN A 125 4.27 -13.97 4.21
C GLN A 125 3.97 -12.46 4.17
N THR A 126 4.31 -11.75 5.24
CA THR A 126 4.17 -10.28 5.28
C THR A 126 5.54 -9.63 5.44
N VAL A 127 5.83 -8.64 4.60
CA VAL A 127 7.04 -7.82 4.65
C VAL A 127 6.67 -6.40 5.00
N TRP A 128 7.22 -5.88 6.09
CA TRP A 128 7.04 -4.48 6.48
C TRP A 128 8.20 -3.62 6.03
N LEU A 129 7.87 -2.48 5.43
CA LEU A 129 8.82 -1.45 5.06
C LEU A 129 8.51 -0.19 5.87
N PRO A 130 9.50 0.36 6.61
CA PRO A 130 9.30 1.63 7.30
C PRO A 130 9.10 2.74 6.28
N SER A 131 8.08 3.55 6.47
CA SER A 131 7.81 4.72 5.63
C SER A 131 8.87 5.80 5.88
N ARG A 132 9.39 6.41 4.83
CA ARG A 132 10.39 7.48 4.97
C ARG A 132 9.78 8.72 5.65
N PRO A 133 10.38 9.25 6.74
CA PRO A 133 9.77 10.33 7.54
C PRO A 133 9.41 11.59 6.75
N ASP A 134 10.23 11.95 5.76
CA ASP A 134 10.03 13.09 4.84
C ASP A 134 8.80 12.93 3.94
N LEU A 135 8.32 11.70 3.74
CA LEU A 135 7.13 11.39 2.94
C LEU A 135 5.89 11.11 3.80
N VAL A 136 6.03 10.96 5.12
CA VAL A 136 4.92 10.69 6.06
C VAL A 136 3.96 11.87 6.19
N ALA A 137 4.45 13.12 6.05
CA ALA A 137 3.63 14.33 6.08
C ALA A 137 2.60 14.39 4.92
N THR A 138 2.78 13.57 3.88
CA THR A 138 1.86 13.44 2.74
C THR A 138 1.02 12.16 2.86
N SER A 139 0.50 11.85 4.06
CA SER A 139 -0.39 10.70 4.24
C SER A 139 -1.77 10.97 3.65
N SER A 140 -2.46 9.92 3.20
CA SER A 140 -3.80 10.05 2.61
C SER A 140 -4.82 10.69 3.55
N THR A 141 -4.66 10.48 4.87
CA THR A 141 -5.47 11.12 5.90
C THR A 141 -5.24 12.63 5.95
N ALA A 142 -3.98 13.08 5.93
CA ALA A 142 -3.64 14.51 5.87
C ALA A 142 -4.14 15.15 4.56
N ALA A 143 -3.95 14.47 3.43
CA ALA A 143 -4.45 14.93 2.14
C ALA A 143 -5.99 14.98 2.08
N ARG A 144 -6.69 14.03 2.74
CA ARG A 144 -8.15 14.03 2.86
C ARG A 144 -8.63 15.17 3.76
N ALA A 145 -8.01 15.37 4.92
CA ALA A 145 -8.32 16.49 5.81
C ALA A 145 -8.15 17.84 5.09
N TYR A 146 -7.08 18.00 4.32
CA TYR A 146 -6.85 19.21 3.52
C TYR A 146 -7.89 19.40 2.40
N ARG A 147 -8.26 18.34 1.68
CA ARG A 147 -9.32 18.41 0.65
C ARG A 147 -10.69 18.75 1.26
N SER A 148 -11.05 18.13 2.38
CA SER A 148 -12.30 18.41 3.10
C SER A 148 -12.36 19.86 3.61
N ALA A 149 -11.23 20.40 4.08
CA ALA A 149 -11.14 21.80 4.51
C ALA A 149 -11.33 22.80 3.35
N GLN A 150 -10.80 22.49 2.16
CA GLN A 150 -10.98 23.36 0.99
C GLN A 150 -12.38 23.26 0.37
N SER A 151 -13.01 22.09 0.38
CA SER A 151 -14.39 21.93 -0.10
C SER A 151 -15.44 22.59 0.82
N ALA A 152 -15.09 22.83 2.09
CA ALA A 152 -15.92 23.58 3.04
C ALA A 152 -15.64 25.09 3.04
N GLY A 153 -14.60 25.55 2.34
CA GLY A 153 -14.03 26.89 2.46
C GLY A 153 -14.16 27.73 1.19
N GLY A 154 -15.39 28.02 0.76
CA GLY A 154 -15.63 29.15 -0.13
C GLY A 154 -15.62 30.47 0.65
N SER A 155 -14.45 31.07 0.86
CA SER A 155 -14.22 32.54 0.88
C SER A 155 -12.80 32.89 1.31
N THR A 156 -12.28 33.94 0.68
CA THR A 156 -10.95 34.56 0.80
C THR A 156 -10.66 35.14 2.20
N GLY A 157 -9.48 34.83 2.76
CA GLY A 157 -8.88 35.58 3.88
C GLY A 157 -7.55 34.96 4.34
N PRO A 158 -6.53 35.76 4.73
CA PRO A 158 -5.19 35.26 5.02
C PRO A 158 -5.16 34.54 6.38
N GLY A 159 -4.38 33.45 6.46
CA GLY A 159 -4.12 32.71 7.71
C GLY A 159 -3.39 33.58 8.76
N PRO A 160 -2.96 33.03 9.92
CA PRO A 160 -2.74 31.61 10.23
C PRO A 160 -3.29 31.18 11.62
N CYS A 161 -3.15 29.89 11.95
CA CYS A 161 -2.74 29.40 13.28
C CYS A 161 -2.62 27.86 13.22
N ILE A 162 -1.39 27.39 13.05
CA ILE A 162 -0.99 25.99 13.25
C ILE A 162 -1.13 25.64 14.73
N GLY A 163 -2.30 25.12 15.11
CA GLY A 163 -2.59 24.59 16.43
C GLY A 163 -3.20 23.20 16.33
N SER A 164 -2.54 22.23 16.96
CA SER A 164 -3.02 20.86 17.25
C SER A 164 -3.47 20.02 16.05
N PHE A 165 -2.51 19.32 15.41
CA PHE A 165 -2.82 18.14 14.60
C PHE A 165 -3.25 17.00 15.54
N GLY A 166 -4.55 16.71 15.54
CA GLY A 166 -5.11 15.54 16.21
C GLY A 166 -4.50 14.26 15.65
N VAL A 167 -4.01 13.41 16.55
CA VAL A 167 -3.59 12.03 16.28
C VAL A 167 -4.81 11.27 15.73
N ALA A 168 -4.59 10.51 14.65
CA ALA A 168 -5.61 9.65 14.06
C ALA A 168 -6.23 8.73 15.12
N THR A 169 -7.56 8.68 15.19
CA THR A 169 -8.29 7.77 16.07
C THR A 169 -8.26 6.35 15.50
N PRO A 170 -8.29 5.31 16.35
CA PRO A 170 -8.25 3.90 15.94
C PRO A 170 -9.36 3.48 14.96
N ASP A 171 -10.42 4.27 14.79
CA ASP A 171 -11.58 3.95 13.94
C ASP A 171 -11.37 4.21 12.43
N ASP A 172 -10.29 4.89 12.03
CA ASP A 172 -9.99 5.18 10.61
C ASP A 172 -9.35 4.01 9.85
N VAL A 173 -8.88 2.99 10.58
CA VAL A 173 -8.42 1.69 10.06
C VAL A 173 -9.51 0.65 10.29
N GLY A 174 -10.63 0.81 9.59
CA GLY A 174 -11.57 -0.29 9.42
C GLY A 174 -10.84 -1.52 8.86
N PRO A 175 -11.28 -2.74 9.20
CA PRO A 175 -10.48 -3.93 9.03
C PRO A 175 -10.24 -4.15 7.53
N PHE A 176 -9.01 -3.93 7.09
CA PHE A 176 -8.55 -4.51 5.83
C PHE A 176 -8.20 -5.95 6.17
N ILE A 177 -9.26 -6.76 6.23
CA ILE A 177 -9.22 -8.16 6.63
C ILE A 177 -8.27 -8.89 5.67
N ALA A 178 -7.22 -9.46 6.28
CA ALA A 178 -6.33 -10.52 5.80
C ALA A 178 -6.55 -11.00 4.36
#